data_AF-A0A8R1WFU7-F1
#
_entry.id   AF-A0A8R1WFU7-F1
#
_cell.length_a   1.000
_cell.length_b   1.000
_cell.length_c   1.000
_cell.angle_alpha   90.00
_cell.angle_beta   90.00
_cell.angle_gamma   90.00
#
_symmetry.space_group_name_H-M   'P 1'
#
loop_
_entity.id
_entity.type
_entity.pdbx_description
1 polymer ?
#
loop_
_entity_poly.entity_id
_entity_poly.type
_entity_poly.pdbx_seq_one_letter_code
_entity_poly.pdbx_strand_id
1 'polypeptide(L)'
;MADIVDNEENDRDTVEPEELEQMFSKKYKIVTEHAVSLLHSYIHRLDGTKSLNLAISLSDNSIEIYKLSDSSLHQVCRLHGHKEATLTQVVFSPKEDNLLYSTGLDGLVKLWDIRAGGSCVLEYKDEEEEILRPYECMDVSCNGIVLCTGSQLVDDDAYLVFFDQRKPKPLGGYWNSHTDDVTQIKFHPTRMEILVSGSLDGLINVYNIVEETEEDALLYSLNVENSIDTLSWLDGEHVGCVTQSNDYQLWNAISGDIVKEYERDKVSRSIKRSKEDDCYLVDSFTSAEGRRVLLAGSHAGSGDVLRSVAVVDKKLQPCSNFKDNKQVVRSCWYSAQHDILVTSGESGILSVWGDCQSEPEAPEVRKLTDSLSKLQDGRHKPY
;
A
#
# COMPACT_ATOMS: atom_id res chain seq x y z
N MET A 1 17.55 47.11 -4.68
CA MET A 1 17.10 45.71 -4.86
C MET A 1 15.61 45.76 -4.65
N ALA A 2 14.84 45.56 -5.71
CA ALA A 2 13.39 45.43 -5.57
C ALA A 2 13.15 44.02 -5.02
N ASP A 3 12.51 43.94 -3.87
CA ASP A 3 12.07 42.67 -3.29
C ASP A 3 11.11 42.02 -4.30
N ILE A 4 11.48 40.83 -4.78
CA ILE A 4 10.58 39.97 -5.52
C ILE A 4 9.52 39.54 -4.49
N VAL A 5 8.37 40.19 -4.53
CA VAL A 5 7.18 39.69 -3.84
C VAL A 5 6.71 38.50 -4.66
N ASP A 6 7.15 37.30 -4.28
CA ASP A 6 6.51 36.06 -4.73
C ASP A 6 5.08 36.10 -4.19
N ASN A 7 4.14 36.55 -5.02
CA ASN A 7 2.73 36.22 -4.85
C ASN A 7 2.61 34.74 -5.19
N GLU A 8 3.00 33.86 -4.26
CA GLU A 8 2.72 32.43 -4.39
C GLU A 8 1.20 32.26 -4.46
N GLU A 9 0.68 31.88 -5.62
CA GLU A 9 -0.72 31.52 -5.75
C GLU A 9 -0.96 30.25 -4.94
N ASN A 10 -1.80 30.35 -3.91
CA ASN A 10 -2.22 29.20 -3.12
C ASN A 10 -2.95 28.17 -4.01
N ASP A 11 -2.62 26.88 -3.82
CA ASP A 11 -3.28 25.81 -4.55
C ASP A 11 -4.79 25.75 -4.24
N ARG A 12 -5.61 25.64 -5.29
CA ARG A 12 -7.07 25.65 -5.23
C ARG A 12 -7.67 24.74 -6.29
N ASP A 13 -8.96 24.45 -6.13
CA ASP A 13 -9.70 23.74 -7.17
C ASP A 13 -9.86 24.63 -8.41
N THR A 14 -9.63 24.03 -9.57
CA THR A 14 -9.75 24.70 -10.89
C THR A 14 -11.18 24.78 -11.41
N VAL A 15 -12.12 24.10 -10.76
CA VAL A 15 -13.53 24.01 -11.13
C VAL A 15 -14.40 24.24 -9.91
N GLU A 16 -15.64 24.67 -10.13
CA GLU A 16 -16.60 24.89 -9.06
C GLU A 16 -17.00 23.57 -8.37
N PRO A 17 -17.37 23.59 -7.08
CA PRO A 17 -17.70 22.37 -6.33
C PRO A 17 -18.78 21.48 -6.95
N GLU A 18 -19.78 22.07 -7.60
CA GLU A 18 -20.86 21.32 -8.27
C GLU A 18 -20.36 20.55 -9.51
N GLU A 19 -19.48 21.16 -10.30
CA GLU A 19 -18.86 20.52 -11.46
C GLU A 19 -17.86 19.46 -11.02
N LEU A 20 -17.12 19.73 -9.94
CA LEU A 20 -16.22 18.77 -9.31
C LEU A 20 -16.99 17.49 -8.92
N GLU A 21 -18.14 17.62 -8.24
CA GLU A 21 -18.95 16.46 -7.86
C GLU A 21 -19.49 15.66 -9.05
N GLN A 22 -19.73 16.31 -10.19
CA GLN A 22 -20.17 15.63 -11.42
C GLN A 22 -19.02 14.88 -12.09
N MET A 23 -17.80 15.44 -12.06
CA MET A 23 -16.62 14.81 -12.67
C MET A 23 -16.14 13.59 -11.89
N PHE A 24 -16.19 13.62 -10.56
CA PHE A 24 -15.77 12.51 -9.69
C PHE A 24 -16.97 11.63 -9.34
N SER A 25 -17.41 10.82 -10.30
CA SER A 25 -18.67 10.09 -10.23
C SER A 25 -18.71 8.98 -9.18
N LYS A 26 -17.57 8.32 -8.88
CA LYS A 26 -17.53 7.21 -7.93
C LYS A 26 -17.36 7.75 -6.50
N LYS A 27 -18.36 7.50 -5.65
CA LYS A 27 -18.45 8.08 -4.31
C LYS A 27 -18.07 7.08 -3.23
N TYR A 28 -16.91 7.29 -2.63
CA TYR A 28 -16.53 6.62 -1.40
C TYR A 28 -16.90 7.46 -0.18
N LYS A 29 -17.29 6.79 0.89
CA LYS A 29 -17.46 7.38 2.22
C LYS A 29 -16.52 6.70 3.20
N ILE A 30 -16.16 7.43 4.26
CA ILE A 30 -15.46 6.84 5.40
C ILE A 30 -16.42 5.86 6.08
N VAL A 31 -16.08 4.59 5.99
CA VAL A 31 -16.75 3.50 6.72
C VAL A 31 -16.32 3.54 8.17
N THR A 32 -15.01 3.67 8.40
CA THR A 32 -14.43 3.81 9.73
C THR A 32 -13.08 4.50 9.64
N GLU A 33 -12.72 5.18 10.72
CA GLU A 33 -11.46 5.88 10.87
C GLU A 33 -10.90 5.58 12.25
N HIS A 34 -9.59 5.33 12.30
CA HIS A 34 -8.90 5.03 13.55
C HIS A 34 -7.61 5.83 13.63
N ALA A 35 -7.51 6.70 14.63
CA ALA A 35 -6.24 7.36 14.97
C ALA A 35 -5.43 6.41 15.86
N VAL A 36 -4.26 6.01 15.39
CA VAL A 36 -3.44 4.97 16.04
C VAL A 36 -2.84 5.46 17.36
N SER A 37 -2.54 6.76 17.45
CA SER A 37 -1.93 7.37 18.63
C SER A 37 -2.50 8.77 18.88
N LEU A 38 -2.51 9.16 20.15
CA LEU A 38 -2.78 10.55 20.56
C LEU A 38 -1.57 11.47 20.35
N LEU A 39 -0.38 10.88 20.13
CA LEU A 39 0.83 11.59 19.75
C LEU A 39 0.96 11.56 18.22
N HIS A 40 1.58 12.60 17.65
CA HIS A 40 1.85 12.67 16.22
C HIS A 40 2.76 11.51 15.80
N SER A 41 2.16 10.42 15.33
CA SER A 41 2.83 9.18 14.92
C SER A 41 2.60 9.01 13.43
N TYR A 42 3.64 8.70 12.67
CA TYR A 42 3.53 8.52 11.23
C TYR A 42 3.27 7.05 10.94
N ILE A 43 2.38 6.77 9.98
CA ILE A 43 2.23 5.43 9.42
C ILE A 43 3.05 5.38 8.14
N HIS A 44 4.06 4.50 8.10
CA HIS A 44 4.99 4.42 6.97
C HIS A 44 4.51 3.48 5.86
N ARG A 45 4.06 2.28 6.24
CA ARG A 45 3.56 1.26 5.30
C ARG A 45 2.25 0.66 5.80
N LEU A 46 1.43 0.24 4.86
CA LEU A 46 0.17 -0.44 5.07
C LEU A 46 0.13 -1.64 4.13
N ASP A 47 -0.29 -2.79 4.66
CA ASP A 47 -0.66 -3.94 3.84
C ASP A 47 -1.92 -4.63 4.40
N GLY A 48 -2.61 -5.40 3.56
CA GLY A 48 -3.86 -6.04 3.94
C GLY A 48 -4.13 -7.36 3.24
N THR A 49 -4.99 -8.17 3.85
CA THR A 49 -5.39 -9.48 3.32
C THR A 49 -6.80 -9.47 2.73
N LYS A 50 -7.13 -10.48 1.94
CA LYS A 50 -8.50 -10.68 1.41
C LYS A 50 -9.55 -10.84 2.50
N SER A 51 -9.14 -11.31 3.67
CA SER A 51 -9.98 -11.44 4.87
C SER A 51 -10.02 -10.18 5.73
N LEU A 52 -9.52 -9.04 5.20
CA LEU A 52 -9.56 -7.73 5.82
C LEU A 52 -8.78 -7.65 7.16
N ASN A 53 -7.70 -8.42 7.27
CA ASN A 53 -6.65 -8.09 8.24
C ASN A 53 -5.77 -7.00 7.63
N LEU A 54 -5.39 -6.02 8.44
CA LEU A 54 -4.56 -4.88 8.04
C LEU A 54 -3.35 -4.82 8.97
N ALA A 55 -2.18 -4.54 8.41
CA ALA A 55 -0.94 -4.33 9.14
C ALA A 55 -0.42 -2.95 8.80
N ILE A 56 -0.04 -2.18 9.82
CA ILE A 56 0.57 -0.88 9.65
C ILE A 56 1.90 -0.82 10.38
N SER A 57 2.90 -0.18 9.77
CA SER A 57 4.16 0.17 10.43
C SER A 57 4.12 1.61 10.95
N LEU A 58 4.58 1.81 12.17
CA LEU A 58 4.61 3.11 12.83
C LEU A 58 6.02 3.67 12.94
N SER A 59 6.13 4.98 13.13
CA SER A 59 7.39 5.70 13.33
C SER A 59 8.19 5.31 14.58
N ASP A 60 7.59 4.56 15.50
CA ASP A 60 8.28 3.98 16.66
C ASP A 60 8.76 2.53 16.43
N ASN A 61 8.81 2.10 15.17
CA ASN A 61 9.21 0.77 14.70
C ASN A 61 8.32 -0.38 15.20
N SER A 62 7.14 -0.07 15.74
CA SER A 62 6.14 -1.08 16.04
C SER A 62 5.21 -1.35 14.87
N ILE A 63 4.62 -2.54 14.88
CA ILE A 63 3.62 -2.96 13.88
C ILE A 63 2.30 -3.13 14.62
N GLU A 64 1.24 -2.52 14.11
CA GLU A 64 -0.11 -2.73 14.64
C GLU A 64 -0.95 -3.52 13.63
N ILE A 65 -1.66 -4.53 14.15
CA ILE A 65 -2.53 -5.41 13.38
C ILE A 65 -3.97 -5.06 13.72
N TYR A 66 -4.76 -4.82 12.68
CA TYR A 66 -6.19 -4.58 12.78
C TYR A 66 -6.96 -5.63 11.99
N LYS A 67 -8.19 -5.86 12.41
CA LYS A 67 -9.18 -6.60 11.64
C LYS A 67 -10.36 -5.68 11.40
N LEU A 68 -10.75 -5.54 10.13
CA LEU A 68 -11.95 -4.82 9.74
C LEU A 68 -13.13 -5.81 9.70
N SER A 69 -14.09 -5.62 10.60
CA SER A 69 -15.34 -6.36 10.65
C SER A 69 -16.50 -5.44 10.94
N ASP A 70 -17.63 -5.65 10.25
CA ASP A 70 -18.88 -4.92 10.47
C ASP A 70 -18.70 -3.39 10.50
N SER A 71 -17.91 -2.85 9.55
CA SER A 71 -17.60 -1.42 9.45
C SER A 71 -16.83 -0.85 10.64
N SER A 72 -16.11 -1.68 11.39
CA SER A 72 -15.27 -1.23 12.50
C SER A 72 -13.90 -1.89 12.49
N LEU A 73 -12.89 -1.11 12.87
CA LEU A 73 -11.51 -1.59 13.03
C LEU A 73 -11.29 -2.06 14.47
N HIS A 74 -10.90 -3.32 14.62
CA HIS A 74 -10.48 -3.88 15.90
C HIS A 74 -8.99 -4.15 15.88
N GLN A 75 -8.25 -3.53 16.81
CA GLN A 75 -6.85 -3.85 17.02
C GLN A 75 -6.74 -5.28 17.57
N VAL A 76 -6.02 -6.14 16.85
CA VAL A 76 -5.81 -7.54 17.21
C VAL A 76 -4.59 -7.66 18.12
N CYS A 77 -3.47 -7.08 17.71
CA CYS A 77 -2.24 -7.07 18.49
C CYS A 77 -1.27 -6.00 18.01
N ARG A 78 -0.21 -5.81 18.78
CA ARG A 78 0.92 -4.93 18.47
C ARG A 78 2.22 -5.71 18.60
N LEU A 79 3.06 -5.65 17.57
CA LEU A 79 4.29 -6.41 17.44
C LEU A 79 5.49 -5.48 17.65
N HIS A 80 6.49 -5.98 18.38
CA HIS A 80 7.73 -5.23 18.66
C HIS A 80 8.93 -6.16 18.43
N GLY A 81 9.88 -5.76 17.60
CA GLY A 81 11.05 -6.59 17.30
C GLY A 81 12.20 -5.87 16.61
N HIS A 82 11.93 -4.86 15.78
CA HIS A 82 12.94 -4.01 15.15
C HIS A 82 13.32 -2.84 16.08
N LYS A 83 14.04 -3.14 17.17
CA LYS A 83 14.24 -2.20 18.29
C LYS A 83 15.28 -1.11 18.02
N GLU A 84 16.22 -1.36 17.13
CA GLU A 84 17.43 -0.54 16.97
C GLU A 84 17.55 0.10 15.58
N ALA A 85 16.58 -0.15 14.70
CA ALA A 85 16.59 0.38 13.34
C ALA A 85 15.18 0.62 12.80
N THR A 86 15.08 1.50 11.81
CA THR A 86 13.81 1.87 11.16
C THR A 86 13.17 0.66 10.51
N LEU A 87 11.90 0.43 10.81
CA LEU A 87 11.06 -0.55 10.11
C LEU A 87 10.64 0.02 8.74
N THR A 88 11.00 -0.66 7.66
CA THR A 88 10.85 -0.13 6.29
C THR A 88 9.70 -0.77 5.53
N GLN A 89 9.36 -2.04 5.81
CA GLN A 89 8.28 -2.75 5.12
C GLN A 89 7.56 -3.78 6.01
N VAL A 90 6.25 -3.94 5.77
CA VAL A 90 5.41 -5.02 6.29
C VAL A 90 4.60 -5.65 5.16
N VAL A 91 4.53 -6.98 5.09
CA VAL A 91 3.82 -7.71 4.03
C VAL A 91 3.17 -8.96 4.59
N PHE A 92 1.88 -9.17 4.33
CA PHE A 92 1.18 -10.41 4.66
C PHE A 92 1.59 -11.55 3.74
N SER A 93 1.55 -12.78 4.25
CA SER A 93 1.68 -13.97 3.40
C SER A 93 0.50 -14.02 2.41
N PRO A 94 0.74 -14.16 1.09
CA PRO A 94 -0.33 -14.30 0.10
C PRO A 94 -1.18 -15.57 0.26
N LYS A 95 -0.72 -16.54 1.07
CA LYS A 95 -1.40 -17.83 1.33
C LYS A 95 -1.99 -17.95 2.73
N GLU A 96 -1.45 -17.25 3.72
CA GLU A 96 -1.79 -17.43 5.12
C GLU A 96 -2.06 -16.09 5.81
N ASP A 97 -3.34 -15.76 6.03
CA ASP A 97 -3.80 -14.47 6.57
C ASP A 97 -3.28 -14.13 7.99
N ASN A 98 -2.70 -15.10 8.69
CA ASN A 98 -2.16 -14.91 10.04
C ASN A 98 -0.64 -14.72 10.03
N LEU A 99 0.02 -14.94 8.89
CA LEU A 99 1.47 -14.77 8.78
C LEU A 99 1.78 -13.40 8.16
N LEU A 100 2.64 -12.66 8.84
CA LEU A 100 3.14 -11.37 8.40
C LEU A 100 4.66 -11.40 8.41
N TYR A 101 5.27 -10.76 7.43
CA TYR A 101 6.70 -10.50 7.38
C TYR A 101 6.95 -9.02 7.57
N SER A 102 8.06 -8.71 8.23
CA SER A 102 8.55 -7.33 8.33
C SER A 102 10.05 -7.27 8.07
N THR A 103 10.52 -6.15 7.57
CA THR A 103 11.94 -5.88 7.40
C THR A 103 12.30 -4.43 7.72
N GLY A 104 13.58 -4.17 7.96
CA GLY A 104 14.07 -2.87 8.35
C GLY A 104 15.56 -2.69 8.10
N LEU A 105 16.04 -1.51 8.49
CA LEU A 105 17.44 -1.13 8.36
C LEU A 105 18.38 -1.89 9.31
N ASP A 106 17.85 -2.77 10.16
CA ASP A 106 18.63 -3.73 10.96
C ASP A 106 19.07 -4.95 10.14
N GLY A 107 18.73 -5.01 8.85
CA GLY A 107 19.10 -6.11 7.96
C GLY A 107 18.45 -7.44 8.33
N LEU A 108 17.33 -7.38 9.05
CA LEU A 108 16.56 -8.55 9.45
C LEU A 108 15.26 -8.63 8.66
N VAL A 109 14.86 -9.86 8.35
CA VAL A 109 13.45 -10.17 8.08
C VAL A 109 12.89 -10.90 9.30
N LYS A 110 11.69 -10.53 9.74
CA LYS A 110 11.00 -11.19 10.85
C LYS A 110 9.69 -11.77 10.36
N LEU A 111 9.42 -13.02 10.72
CA LEU A 111 8.12 -13.68 10.54
C LEU A 111 7.32 -13.60 11.84
N TRP A 112 6.07 -13.19 11.71
CA TRP A 112 5.10 -13.08 12.78
C TRP A 112 3.92 -13.99 12.49
N ASP A 113 3.46 -14.72 13.50
CA ASP A 113 2.12 -15.33 13.49
C ASP A 113 1.25 -14.51 14.44
N ILE A 114 0.20 -13.88 13.90
CA ILE A 114 -0.73 -13.03 14.65
C ILE A 114 -1.36 -13.80 15.82
N ARG A 115 -1.50 -15.12 15.69
CA ARG A 115 -2.07 -16.00 16.72
C ARG A 115 -1.08 -16.31 17.84
N ALA A 116 0.22 -16.09 17.63
CA ALA A 116 1.29 -16.40 18.57
C ALA A 116 1.53 -15.31 19.63
N GLY A 117 0.53 -14.46 19.89
CA GLY A 117 0.56 -13.51 21.00
C GLY A 117 1.59 -12.38 20.84
N GLY A 118 1.96 -12.04 19.60
CA GLY A 118 2.82 -10.91 19.29
C GLY A 118 4.33 -11.15 19.38
N SER A 119 4.75 -12.39 19.59
CA SER A 119 6.17 -12.77 19.54
C SER A 119 6.62 -13.03 18.10
N CYS A 120 7.87 -12.66 17.80
CA CYS A 120 8.52 -13.06 16.56
C CYS A 120 8.68 -14.58 16.52
N VAL A 121 8.25 -15.21 15.43
CA VAL A 121 8.28 -16.67 15.26
C VAL A 121 9.61 -17.13 14.68
N LEU A 122 10.13 -16.36 13.71
CA LEU A 122 11.40 -16.67 13.05
C LEU A 122 12.07 -15.37 12.60
N GLU A 123 13.40 -15.31 12.72
CA GLU A 123 14.22 -14.25 12.15
C GLU A 123 15.04 -14.83 11.00
N TYR A 124 15.02 -14.15 9.86
CA TYR A 124 15.89 -14.44 8.72
C TYR A 124 17.01 -13.43 8.71
N LYS A 125 18.24 -13.95 8.64
CA LYS A 125 19.46 -13.15 8.63
C LYS A 125 20.57 -13.97 8.01
N ASP A 126 21.51 -13.27 7.40
CA ASP A 126 22.78 -13.85 7.05
C ASP A 126 23.71 -13.75 8.27
N GLU A 127 24.09 -14.89 8.85
CA GLU A 127 25.02 -14.92 9.98
C GLU A 127 26.48 -14.97 9.54
N GLU A 128 26.74 -15.20 8.25
CA GLU A 128 28.09 -15.37 7.69
C GLU A 128 28.61 -14.07 7.08
N GLU A 129 27.74 -13.10 6.86
CA GLU A 129 28.08 -11.76 6.35
C GLU A 129 28.67 -10.86 7.44
N GLU A 130 29.82 -10.27 7.14
CA GLU A 130 30.46 -9.28 8.02
C GLU A 130 29.83 -7.89 7.86
N ILE A 131 29.19 -7.62 6.72
CA ILE A 131 28.61 -6.32 6.37
C ILE A 131 27.10 -6.38 6.58
N LEU A 132 26.60 -5.45 7.40
CA LEU A 132 25.17 -5.25 7.60
C LEU A 132 24.55 -4.69 6.31
N ARG A 133 23.52 -5.35 5.77
CA ARG A 133 22.72 -4.87 4.64
C ARG A 133 21.39 -4.29 5.15
N PRO A 134 21.20 -2.96 5.19
CA PRO A 134 19.93 -2.37 5.59
C PRO A 134 18.87 -2.65 4.52
N TYR A 135 17.75 -3.26 4.88
CA TYR A 135 16.69 -3.57 3.91
C TYR A 135 15.66 -2.44 3.85
N GLU A 136 15.42 -1.91 2.65
CA GLU A 136 14.47 -0.83 2.34
C GLU A 136 13.10 -1.35 1.94
N CYS A 137 13.06 -2.49 1.28
CA CYS A 137 11.82 -3.06 0.80
C CYS A 137 11.84 -4.59 0.84
N MET A 138 10.63 -5.16 0.73
CA MET A 138 10.44 -6.60 0.67
C MET A 138 9.11 -6.92 0.00
N ASP A 139 9.03 -8.11 -0.60
CA ASP A 139 7.76 -8.74 -0.96
C ASP A 139 7.84 -10.28 -0.88
N VAL A 140 6.70 -10.93 -0.96
CA VAL A 140 6.55 -12.39 -0.88
C VAL A 140 5.89 -12.92 -2.15
N SER A 141 6.52 -13.94 -2.74
CA SER A 141 5.98 -14.64 -3.90
C SER A 141 4.56 -15.14 -3.68
N CYS A 142 3.76 -15.21 -4.75
CA CYS A 142 2.33 -15.56 -4.66
C CYS A 142 2.04 -16.98 -4.12
N ASN A 143 3.06 -17.84 -4.02
CA ASN A 143 2.96 -19.16 -3.39
C ASN A 143 3.30 -19.14 -1.88
N GLY A 144 3.78 -18.02 -1.34
CA GLY A 144 4.15 -17.81 0.05
C GLY A 144 5.48 -18.43 0.48
N ILE A 145 6.31 -18.89 -0.46
CA ILE A 145 7.52 -19.68 -0.17
C ILE A 145 8.79 -18.83 -0.28
N VAL A 146 8.90 -18.03 -1.35
CA VAL A 146 10.08 -17.18 -1.58
C VAL A 146 9.79 -15.76 -1.11
N LEU A 147 10.72 -15.21 -0.32
CA LEU A 147 10.76 -13.80 0.04
C LEU A 147 11.95 -13.16 -0.67
N CYS A 148 11.82 -11.88 -1.01
CA CYS A 148 12.92 -11.09 -1.55
C CYS A 148 12.96 -9.74 -0.86
N THR A 149 14.14 -9.33 -0.39
CA THR A 149 14.40 -8.01 0.18
C THR A 149 15.31 -7.20 -0.73
N GLY A 150 15.13 -5.88 -0.74
CA GLY A 150 15.99 -4.94 -1.44
C GLY A 150 16.71 -4.09 -0.42
N SER A 151 18.02 -3.89 -0.58
CA SER A 151 18.81 -3.11 0.36
C SER A 151 18.99 -1.65 -0.06
N GLN A 152 19.42 -0.82 0.89
CA GLN A 152 20.17 0.41 0.57
C GLN A 152 21.47 0.06 -0.15
N LEU A 153 22.04 1.05 -0.84
CA LEU A 153 23.39 1.04 -1.35
C LEU A 153 24.36 0.88 -0.17
N VAL A 154 25.13 -0.20 -0.17
CA VAL A 154 26.19 -0.43 0.81
C VAL A 154 27.51 -0.60 0.06
N ASP A 155 28.45 0.27 0.40
CA ASP A 155 29.68 0.49 -0.35
C ASP A 155 29.38 0.94 -1.80
N ASP A 156 29.49 0.02 -2.77
CA ASP A 156 29.31 0.30 -4.20
C ASP A 156 28.07 -0.38 -4.81
N ASP A 157 27.39 -1.28 -4.07
CA ASP A 157 26.33 -2.13 -4.62
C ASP A 157 25.05 -2.14 -3.75
N ALA A 158 23.91 -2.32 -4.41
CA ALA A 158 22.63 -2.59 -3.76
C ALA A 158 22.18 -4.02 -4.08
N TYR A 159 21.62 -4.71 -3.07
CA TYR A 159 21.45 -6.16 -3.09
C TYR A 159 19.97 -6.55 -3.07
N LEU A 160 19.61 -7.55 -3.89
CA LEU A 160 18.34 -8.27 -3.78
C LEU A 160 18.58 -9.62 -3.12
N VAL A 161 18.19 -9.78 -1.85
CA VAL A 161 18.46 -11.00 -1.07
C VAL A 161 17.21 -11.88 -0.99
N PHE A 162 17.35 -13.16 -1.31
CA PHE A 162 16.25 -14.11 -1.33
C PHE A 162 16.26 -15.03 -0.12
N PHE A 163 15.08 -15.35 0.40
CA PHE A 163 14.89 -16.27 1.51
C PHE A 163 13.82 -17.31 1.17
N ASP A 164 13.98 -18.51 1.72
CA ASP A 164 12.90 -19.51 1.78
C ASP A 164 12.19 -19.34 3.12
N GLN A 165 10.87 -19.22 3.11
CA GLN A 165 10.01 -19.08 4.28
C GLN A 165 10.29 -20.10 5.39
N ARG A 166 10.83 -21.27 5.05
CA ARG A 166 11.09 -22.36 6.00
C ARG A 166 12.51 -22.35 6.55
N LYS A 167 13.41 -21.53 5.99
CA LYS A 167 14.83 -21.53 6.30
C LYS A 167 15.27 -20.13 6.72
N PRO A 168 15.89 -19.96 7.91
CA PRO A 168 16.32 -18.64 8.39
C PRO A 168 17.50 -18.06 7.60
N LYS A 169 18.27 -18.89 6.91
CA LYS A 169 19.41 -18.45 6.10
C LYS A 169 18.96 -18.01 4.70
N PRO A 170 19.62 -17.01 4.10
CA PRO A 170 19.35 -16.62 2.73
C PRO A 170 19.61 -17.78 1.75
N LEU A 171 18.88 -17.78 0.65
CA LEU A 171 19.08 -18.67 -0.50
C LEU A 171 20.23 -18.19 -1.40
N GLY A 172 20.51 -16.89 -1.36
CA GLY A 172 21.41 -16.19 -2.28
C GLY A 172 20.75 -14.90 -2.77
N GLY A 173 21.20 -14.37 -3.91
CA GLY A 173 20.56 -13.23 -4.54
C GLY A 173 21.42 -12.50 -5.57
N TYR A 174 20.98 -11.28 -5.92
CA TYR A 174 21.45 -10.52 -7.07
C TYR A 174 22.18 -9.25 -6.63
N TRP A 175 23.47 -9.18 -6.95
CA TRP A 175 24.41 -8.24 -6.34
C TRP A 175 24.79 -7.10 -7.30
N ASN A 176 24.51 -7.23 -8.59
CA ASN A 176 24.89 -6.24 -9.61
C ASN A 176 23.67 -5.74 -10.39
N SER A 177 22.50 -5.77 -9.76
CA SER A 177 21.22 -5.45 -10.39
C SER A 177 20.92 -3.96 -10.39
N HIS A 178 21.32 -3.26 -9.32
CA HIS A 178 21.07 -1.83 -9.12
C HIS A 178 22.30 -1.15 -8.54
N THR A 179 22.51 0.11 -8.92
CA THR A 179 23.66 0.92 -8.48
C THR A 179 23.29 1.97 -7.42
N ASP A 180 22.08 1.90 -6.89
CA ASP A 180 21.53 2.78 -5.86
C ASP A 180 20.41 2.05 -5.09
N ASP A 181 19.90 2.64 -4.02
CA ASP A 181 18.93 2.02 -3.09
C ASP A 181 17.76 1.34 -3.83
N VAL A 182 17.46 0.09 -3.47
CA VAL A 182 16.31 -0.64 -4.01
C VAL A 182 15.07 -0.23 -3.23
N THR A 183 14.27 0.68 -3.81
CA THR A 183 13.13 1.32 -3.15
C THR A 183 11.89 0.43 -3.06
N GLN A 184 11.70 -0.45 -4.05
CA GLN A 184 10.55 -1.34 -4.08
C GLN A 184 10.86 -2.66 -4.78
N ILE A 185 10.31 -3.74 -4.22
CA ILE A 185 10.25 -5.06 -4.84
C ILE A 185 8.80 -5.50 -4.86
N LYS A 186 8.35 -6.09 -5.97
CA LYS A 186 7.01 -6.69 -6.09
C LYS A 186 7.03 -8.00 -6.86
N PHE A 187 6.61 -9.07 -6.21
CA PHE A 187 6.34 -10.34 -6.88
C PHE A 187 5.09 -10.23 -7.74
N HIS A 188 5.10 -10.96 -8.86
CA HIS A 188 3.95 -11.04 -9.73
C HIS A 188 2.76 -11.72 -9.01
N PRO A 189 1.53 -11.20 -9.16
CA PRO A 189 0.37 -11.62 -8.34
C PRO A 189 -0.03 -13.09 -8.54
N THR A 190 0.33 -13.70 -9.67
CA THR A 190 -0.07 -15.09 -10.02
C THR A 190 1.08 -15.99 -10.48
N ARG A 191 2.28 -15.45 -10.72
CA ARG A 191 3.44 -16.19 -11.24
C ARG A 191 4.52 -16.09 -10.19
N MET A 192 4.92 -17.22 -9.62
CA MET A 192 5.83 -17.23 -8.47
C MET A 192 7.27 -16.90 -8.85
N GLU A 193 7.59 -17.07 -10.13
CA GLU A 193 8.90 -16.91 -10.72
C GLU A 193 9.18 -15.48 -11.20
N ILE A 194 8.14 -14.64 -11.35
CA ILE A 194 8.32 -13.28 -11.86
C ILE A 194 8.40 -12.27 -10.71
N LEU A 195 9.44 -11.44 -10.75
CA LEU A 195 9.72 -10.39 -9.78
C LEU A 195 10.02 -9.08 -10.51
N VAL A 196 9.60 -7.94 -9.94
CA VAL A 196 10.11 -6.63 -10.35
C VAL A 196 10.79 -5.93 -9.19
N SER A 197 11.89 -5.25 -9.47
CA SER A 197 12.53 -4.32 -8.55
C SER A 197 12.62 -2.93 -9.17
N GLY A 198 12.56 -1.90 -8.34
CA GLY A 198 12.80 -0.51 -8.69
C GLY A 198 13.82 0.10 -7.75
N SER A 199 14.63 1.01 -8.27
CA SER A 199 15.70 1.67 -7.53
C SER A 199 15.74 3.19 -7.78
N LEU A 200 16.47 3.88 -6.92
CA LEU A 200 16.83 5.29 -7.12
C LEU A 200 17.72 5.52 -8.35
N ASP A 201 18.35 4.47 -8.90
CA ASP A 201 19.13 4.52 -10.15
C ASP A 201 18.27 4.80 -11.39
N GLY A 202 16.94 4.75 -11.26
CA GLY A 202 15.98 5.01 -12.32
C GLY A 202 15.68 3.81 -13.21
N LEU A 203 16.00 2.60 -12.76
CA LEU A 203 15.72 1.35 -13.47
C LEU A 203 14.65 0.54 -12.76
N ILE A 204 13.71 0.00 -13.55
CA ILE A 204 12.88 -1.14 -13.14
C ILE A 204 13.45 -2.38 -13.79
N ASN A 205 13.87 -3.35 -13.00
CA ASN A 205 14.30 -4.64 -13.53
C ASN A 205 13.20 -5.69 -13.36
N VAL A 206 13.02 -6.52 -14.38
CA VAL A 206 12.07 -7.64 -14.40
C VAL A 206 12.86 -8.94 -14.44
N TYR A 207 12.60 -9.85 -13.51
CA TYR A 207 13.34 -11.10 -13.38
C TYR A 207 12.44 -12.33 -13.53
N ASN A 208 13.06 -13.42 -13.98
CA ASN A 208 12.62 -14.79 -13.79
C ASN A 208 13.53 -15.48 -12.77
N ILE A 209 13.09 -15.58 -11.52
CA ILE A 209 13.92 -16.03 -10.39
C ILE A 209 14.15 -17.56 -10.33
N VAL A 210 13.67 -18.32 -11.32
CA VAL A 210 13.97 -19.76 -11.43
C VAL A 210 15.28 -20.04 -12.15
N GLU A 211 15.83 -19.04 -12.85
CA GLU A 211 17.12 -19.17 -13.53
C GLU A 211 18.27 -19.23 -12.51
N GLU A 212 19.34 -19.91 -12.88
CA GLU A 212 20.45 -20.21 -11.94
C GLU A 212 21.32 -18.99 -11.64
N THR A 213 21.42 -18.04 -12.58
CA THR A 213 22.29 -16.87 -12.48
C THR A 213 21.48 -15.57 -12.54
N GLU A 214 22.03 -14.50 -11.96
CA GLU A 214 21.45 -13.15 -12.02
C GLU A 214 21.30 -12.66 -13.46
N GLU A 215 22.32 -12.89 -14.31
CA GLU A 215 22.32 -12.45 -15.71
C GLU A 215 21.22 -13.14 -16.53
N ASP A 216 21.01 -14.45 -16.31
CA ASP A 216 19.96 -15.21 -16.99
C ASP A 216 18.57 -14.89 -16.43
N ALA A 217 18.49 -14.58 -15.13
CA ALA A 217 17.25 -14.20 -14.48
C ALA A 217 16.72 -12.85 -14.97
N LEU A 218 17.59 -11.90 -15.33
CA LEU A 218 17.18 -10.57 -15.79
C LEU A 218 16.54 -10.64 -17.19
N LEU A 219 15.22 -10.44 -17.25
CA LEU A 219 14.45 -10.43 -18.50
C LEU A 219 14.50 -9.07 -19.20
N TYR A 220 14.25 -8.01 -18.43
CA TYR A 220 14.20 -6.63 -18.93
C TYR A 220 14.76 -5.67 -17.88
N SER A 221 15.45 -4.63 -18.37
CA SER A 221 15.79 -3.44 -17.59
C SER A 221 15.12 -2.25 -18.25
N LEU A 222 14.17 -1.64 -17.55
CA LEU A 222 13.29 -0.57 -18.03
C LEU A 222 13.79 0.76 -17.47
N ASN A 223 14.16 1.68 -18.36
CA ASN A 223 14.68 2.99 -17.97
C ASN A 223 13.52 3.98 -17.72
N VAL A 224 13.30 4.33 -16.45
CA VAL A 224 12.29 5.29 -15.99
C VAL A 224 12.79 6.74 -16.12
N GLU A 225 14.11 6.94 -16.29
CA GLU A 225 14.79 8.24 -16.36
C GLU A 225 14.65 9.10 -15.10
N ASN A 226 14.15 8.52 -14.00
CA ASN A 226 13.95 9.18 -12.72
C ASN A 226 13.92 8.15 -11.58
N SER A 227 14.29 8.58 -10.37
CA SER A 227 14.30 7.72 -9.19
C SER A 227 12.91 7.21 -8.85
N ILE A 228 12.82 5.90 -8.60
CA ILE A 228 11.55 5.20 -8.38
C ILE A 228 11.16 5.30 -6.90
N ASP A 229 9.91 5.69 -6.64
CA ASP A 229 9.36 5.73 -5.29
C ASP A 229 8.50 4.49 -5.00
N THR A 230 7.48 4.24 -5.85
CA THR A 230 6.52 3.16 -5.63
C THR A 230 6.27 2.36 -6.92
N LEU A 231 6.26 1.04 -6.80
CA LEU A 231 5.84 0.09 -7.85
C LEU A 231 4.61 -0.71 -7.44
N SER A 232 3.71 -0.93 -8.40
CA SER A 232 2.51 -1.75 -8.22
C SER A 232 2.16 -2.55 -9.48
N TRP A 233 1.87 -3.85 -9.30
CA TRP A 233 1.27 -4.66 -10.35
C TRP A 233 -0.21 -4.29 -10.50
N LEU A 234 -0.59 -3.89 -11.70
CA LEU A 234 -1.98 -3.55 -12.02
C LEU A 234 -2.74 -4.77 -12.52
N ASP A 235 -2.05 -5.64 -13.25
CA ASP A 235 -2.57 -6.90 -13.75
C ASP A 235 -1.40 -7.89 -13.90
N GLY A 236 -1.59 -8.97 -14.67
CA GLY A 236 -0.54 -9.97 -14.90
C GLY A 236 0.53 -9.53 -15.92
N GLU A 237 0.46 -8.32 -16.46
CA GLU A 237 1.34 -7.86 -17.53
C GLU A 237 1.86 -6.44 -17.30
N HIS A 238 1.13 -5.61 -16.54
CA HIS A 238 1.40 -4.19 -16.42
C HIS A 238 1.83 -3.79 -15.02
N VAL A 239 2.85 -2.94 -14.97
CA VAL A 239 3.40 -2.34 -13.75
C VAL A 239 3.20 -0.83 -13.82
N GLY A 240 2.58 -0.28 -12.78
CA GLY A 240 2.55 1.15 -12.51
C GLY A 240 3.77 1.55 -11.70
N CYS A 241 4.35 2.69 -12.04
CA CYS A 241 5.52 3.26 -11.39
C CYS A 241 5.25 4.72 -11.04
N VAL A 242 5.45 5.08 -9.78
CA VAL A 242 5.47 6.46 -9.29
C VAL A 242 6.92 6.84 -9.03
N THR A 243 7.36 7.97 -9.57
CA THR A 243 8.72 8.50 -9.38
C THR A 243 8.77 9.48 -8.21
N GLN A 244 9.98 9.77 -7.70
CA GLN A 244 10.17 10.80 -6.67
C GLN A 244 9.77 12.21 -7.14
N SER A 245 9.82 12.47 -8.45
CA SER A 245 9.31 13.70 -9.06
C SER A 245 7.78 13.76 -9.16
N ASN A 246 7.06 12.75 -8.68
CA ASN A 246 5.60 12.64 -8.76
C ASN A 246 5.07 12.51 -10.20
N ASP A 247 5.86 11.89 -11.08
CA ASP A 247 5.41 11.42 -12.38
C ASP A 247 4.89 9.99 -12.29
N TYR A 248 3.99 9.62 -13.20
CA TYR A 248 3.43 8.26 -13.27
C TYR A 248 3.72 7.63 -14.62
N GLN A 249 4.38 6.48 -14.60
CA GLN A 249 4.67 5.69 -15.79
C GLN A 249 3.98 4.32 -15.70
N LEU A 250 3.54 3.84 -16.86
CA LEU A 250 2.87 2.56 -17.02
C LEU A 250 3.66 1.72 -18.01
N TRP A 251 4.13 0.57 -17.56
CA TRP A 251 5.00 -0.34 -18.30
C TRP A 251 4.32 -1.67 -18.58
N ASN A 252 4.67 -2.30 -19.70
CA ASN A 252 4.34 -3.70 -19.97
C ASN A 252 5.57 -4.56 -19.63
N ALA A 253 5.48 -5.35 -18.57
CA ALA A 253 6.56 -6.19 -18.07
C ALA A 253 6.79 -7.46 -18.91
N ILE A 254 5.94 -7.76 -19.89
CA ILE A 254 6.10 -8.89 -20.81
C ILE A 254 6.87 -8.47 -22.06
N SER A 255 6.54 -7.30 -22.62
CA SER A 255 7.21 -6.78 -23.82
C SER A 255 8.40 -5.86 -23.51
N GLY A 256 8.48 -5.32 -22.29
CA GLY A 256 9.49 -4.34 -21.88
C GLY A 256 9.23 -2.93 -22.41
N ASP A 257 8.03 -2.65 -22.93
CA ASP A 257 7.70 -1.35 -23.51
C ASP A 257 6.97 -0.43 -22.52
N ILE A 258 7.27 0.86 -22.62
CA ILE A 258 6.45 1.89 -21.97
C ILE A 258 5.08 1.99 -22.68
N VAL A 259 4.01 1.79 -21.92
CA VAL A 259 2.64 1.95 -22.43
C VAL A 259 2.25 3.42 -22.46
N LYS A 260 2.55 4.13 -21.37
CA LYS A 260 2.25 5.55 -21.22
C LYS A 260 2.99 6.20 -20.06
N GLU A 261 3.31 7.48 -20.23
CA GLU A 261 3.82 8.37 -19.20
C GLU A 261 2.88 9.56 -18.98
N TYR A 262 2.78 9.97 -17.71
CA TYR A 262 2.02 11.10 -17.23
C TYR A 262 2.88 11.92 -16.28
N GLU A 263 3.35 13.07 -16.76
CA GLU A 263 4.01 14.08 -15.94
C GLU A 263 3.08 14.58 -14.81
N ARG A 264 3.68 15.00 -13.70
CA ARG A 264 3.02 15.57 -12.52
C ARG A 264 2.00 16.65 -12.88
N ASP A 265 2.30 17.48 -13.87
CA ASP A 265 1.43 18.56 -14.36
C ASP A 265 0.08 18.04 -14.90
N LYS A 266 0.10 16.93 -15.64
CA LYS A 266 -1.07 16.25 -16.20
C LYS A 266 -1.85 15.57 -15.09
N VAL A 267 -1.16 14.97 -14.12
CA VAL A 267 -1.80 14.35 -12.94
C VAL A 267 -2.53 15.44 -12.13
N SER A 268 -1.86 16.54 -11.78
CA SER A 268 -2.45 17.67 -11.03
C SER A 268 -3.68 18.25 -11.73
N ARG A 269 -3.61 18.49 -13.04
CA ARG A 269 -4.77 18.96 -13.82
C ARG A 269 -5.91 17.93 -13.88
N SER A 270 -5.58 16.63 -13.90
CA SER A 270 -6.58 15.57 -13.91
C SER A 270 -7.32 15.43 -12.57
N ILE A 271 -6.64 15.69 -11.45
CA ILE A 271 -7.28 15.82 -10.13
C ILE A 271 -7.87 17.22 -9.88
N LYS A 272 -7.88 18.10 -10.88
CA LYS A 272 -8.49 19.46 -10.86
C LYS A 272 -7.85 20.44 -9.87
N ARG A 273 -6.55 20.34 -9.66
CA ARG A 273 -5.75 21.26 -8.83
C ARG A 273 -5.01 22.28 -9.70
N SER A 274 -4.74 23.45 -9.13
CA SER A 274 -4.15 24.58 -9.85
C SER A 274 -2.62 24.59 -9.81
N LYS A 275 -2.02 24.06 -8.74
CA LYS A 275 -0.57 24.05 -8.54
C LYS A 275 -0.04 22.62 -8.63
N GLU A 276 0.90 22.40 -9.54
CA GLU A 276 1.54 21.09 -9.71
C GLU A 276 2.54 20.79 -8.59
N ASP A 277 3.24 21.81 -8.09
CA ASP A 277 4.25 21.67 -7.03
C ASP A 277 3.72 21.15 -5.69
N ASP A 278 2.41 21.25 -5.47
CA ASP A 278 1.75 20.76 -4.25
C ASP A 278 1.16 19.36 -4.46
N CYS A 279 1.12 18.84 -5.70
CA CYS A 279 0.51 17.56 -6.04
C CYS A 279 1.44 16.39 -5.75
N TYR A 280 0.99 15.38 -5.02
CA TYR A 280 1.76 14.16 -4.76
C TYR A 280 0.99 12.92 -5.20
N LEU A 281 1.72 11.86 -5.54
CA LEU A 281 1.14 10.55 -5.90
C LEU A 281 1.32 9.60 -4.71
N VAL A 282 0.37 8.66 -4.56
CA VAL A 282 0.40 7.67 -3.49
C VAL A 282 0.75 6.29 -4.05
N ASP A 283 -0.17 5.69 -4.81
CA ASP A 283 0.04 4.41 -5.47
C ASP A 283 -1.02 4.22 -6.57
N SER A 284 -0.83 3.20 -7.39
CA SER A 284 -1.78 2.75 -8.40
C SER A 284 -2.29 1.34 -8.12
N PHE A 285 -3.54 1.07 -8.47
CA PHE A 285 -4.17 -0.23 -8.27
C PHE A 285 -5.26 -0.46 -9.32
N THR A 286 -5.71 -1.71 -9.45
CA THR A 286 -6.84 -2.05 -10.31
C THR A 286 -8.12 -2.11 -9.51
N SER A 287 -9.12 -1.32 -9.92
CA SER A 287 -10.44 -1.27 -9.29
C SER A 287 -11.22 -2.57 -9.47
N ALA A 288 -12.29 -2.75 -8.70
CA ALA A 288 -13.24 -3.86 -8.85
C ALA A 288 -13.84 -3.97 -10.26
N GLU A 289 -13.87 -2.87 -11.01
CA GLU A 289 -14.33 -2.80 -12.40
C GLU A 289 -13.22 -3.13 -13.43
N GLY A 290 -12.01 -3.48 -12.98
CA GLY A 290 -10.86 -3.75 -13.84
C GLY A 290 -10.22 -2.49 -14.43
N ARG A 291 -10.49 -1.30 -13.88
CA ARG A 291 -9.85 -0.05 -14.32
C ARG A 291 -8.58 0.20 -13.53
N ARG A 292 -7.52 0.65 -14.20
CA ARG A 292 -6.28 1.10 -13.58
C ARG A 292 -6.54 2.47 -12.97
N VAL A 293 -6.37 2.59 -11.66
CA VAL A 293 -6.64 3.80 -10.87
C VAL A 293 -5.32 4.26 -10.25
N LEU A 294 -5.05 5.55 -10.34
CA LEU A 294 -3.97 6.24 -9.66
C LEU A 294 -4.56 7.10 -8.55
N LEU A 295 -4.03 6.98 -7.34
CA LEU A 295 -4.39 7.81 -6.19
C LEU A 295 -3.38 8.97 -6.06
N ALA A 296 -3.88 10.19 -5.99
CA ALA A 296 -3.07 11.39 -5.89
C ALA A 296 -3.70 12.40 -4.94
N GLY A 297 -2.86 13.19 -4.27
CA GLY A 297 -3.30 14.25 -3.38
C GLY A 297 -2.67 15.59 -3.70
N SER A 298 -3.03 16.60 -2.93
CA SER A 298 -2.39 17.91 -2.95
C SER A 298 -2.31 18.51 -1.55
N HIS A 299 -1.20 19.19 -1.25
CA HIS A 299 -0.93 19.93 0.01
C HIS A 299 -1.72 21.25 0.13
N ALA A 300 -2.94 21.30 -0.41
CA ALA A 300 -3.73 22.52 -0.52
C ALA A 300 -3.79 23.32 0.79
N GLY A 301 -3.60 24.64 0.71
CA GLY A 301 -3.45 25.52 1.88
C GLY A 301 -4.63 25.58 2.87
N SER A 302 -5.73 24.86 2.64
CA SER A 302 -6.86 24.71 3.57
C SER A 302 -7.16 23.26 4.00
N GLY A 303 -6.38 22.27 3.59
CA GLY A 303 -6.52 20.86 3.97
C GLY A 303 -6.00 19.87 2.93
N ASP A 304 -5.63 18.67 3.36
CA ASP A 304 -5.08 17.64 2.46
C ASP A 304 -6.13 17.05 1.53
N VAL A 305 -6.05 17.37 0.24
CA VAL A 305 -6.96 16.85 -0.77
C VAL A 305 -6.48 15.47 -1.22
N LEU A 306 -7.40 14.51 -1.33
CA LEU A 306 -7.13 13.19 -1.88
C LEU A 306 -8.18 12.85 -2.96
N ARG A 307 -7.70 12.48 -4.16
CA ARG A 307 -8.54 12.15 -5.32
C ARG A 307 -7.93 10.98 -6.08
N SER A 308 -8.76 10.29 -6.85
CA SER A 308 -8.30 9.25 -7.76
C SER A 308 -8.66 9.56 -9.20
N VAL A 309 -7.81 9.08 -10.10
CA VAL A 309 -8.00 9.17 -11.54
C VAL A 309 -7.86 7.79 -12.16
N ALA A 310 -8.72 7.47 -13.12
CA ALA A 310 -8.64 6.23 -13.87
C ALA A 310 -7.92 6.45 -15.19
N VAL A 311 -7.09 5.49 -15.59
CA VAL A 311 -6.49 5.45 -16.93
C VAL A 311 -7.50 4.82 -17.89
N VAL A 312 -8.11 5.63 -18.75
CA VAL A 312 -9.06 5.20 -19.79
C VAL A 312 -8.56 5.71 -21.14
N ASP A 313 -8.38 4.81 -22.10
CA ASP A 313 -7.86 5.13 -23.45
C ASP A 313 -6.55 5.95 -23.41
N LYS A 314 -5.63 5.57 -22.50
CA LYS A 314 -4.36 6.26 -22.25
C LYS A 314 -4.50 7.71 -21.77
N LYS A 315 -5.67 8.13 -21.28
CA LYS A 315 -5.89 9.44 -20.65
C LYS A 315 -6.30 9.28 -19.19
N LEU A 316 -5.89 10.24 -18.36
CA LEU A 316 -6.34 10.33 -16.97
C LEU A 316 -7.72 10.96 -16.92
N GLN A 317 -8.67 10.25 -16.31
CA GLN A 317 -10.03 10.72 -16.09
C GLN A 317 -10.33 10.76 -14.59
N PRO A 318 -10.92 11.85 -14.06
CA PRO A 318 -11.42 11.91 -12.69
C PRO A 318 -12.26 10.68 -12.32
N CYS A 319 -12.04 10.10 -11.13
CA CYS A 319 -12.73 8.90 -10.67
C CYS A 319 -13.46 9.15 -9.34
N SER A 320 -12.72 9.34 -8.24
CA SER A 320 -13.27 9.58 -6.90
C SER A 320 -12.65 10.78 -6.20
N ASN A 321 -13.44 11.43 -5.35
CA ASN A 321 -13.02 12.54 -4.50
C ASN A 321 -13.24 12.18 -3.02
N PHE A 322 -12.16 12.05 -2.25
CA PHE A 322 -12.18 11.61 -0.86
C PHE A 322 -12.27 12.83 0.08
N LYS A 323 -13.45 13.47 0.10
CA LYS A 323 -13.67 14.79 0.70
C LYS A 323 -13.34 14.90 2.19
N ASP A 324 -13.51 13.81 2.93
CA ASP A 324 -13.33 13.79 4.39
C ASP A 324 -11.90 13.41 4.80
N ASN A 325 -10.94 13.44 3.86
CA ASN A 325 -9.54 13.15 4.15
C ASN A 325 -8.93 14.24 5.04
N LYS A 326 -8.11 13.83 6.01
CA LYS A 326 -7.57 14.72 7.07
C LYS A 326 -6.06 14.67 7.19
N GLN A 327 -5.38 14.05 6.23
CA GLN A 327 -3.93 13.84 6.28
C GLN A 327 -3.31 13.74 4.89
N VAL A 328 -2.00 13.98 4.82
CA VAL A 328 -1.19 13.55 3.67
C VAL A 328 -1.11 12.02 3.67
N VAL A 329 -1.65 11.40 2.62
CA VAL A 329 -1.64 9.94 2.49
C VAL A 329 -0.30 9.49 1.90
N ARG A 330 0.35 8.53 2.56
CA ARG A 330 1.64 7.96 2.16
C ARG A 330 1.56 6.51 1.73
N SER A 331 0.54 5.79 2.16
CA SER A 331 0.34 4.40 1.77
C SER A 331 -1.14 4.10 1.62
N CYS A 332 -1.46 3.19 0.71
CA CYS A 332 -2.82 2.72 0.52
C CYS A 332 -2.85 1.24 0.22
N TRP A 333 -3.98 0.61 0.52
CA TRP A 333 -4.26 -0.77 0.17
C TRP A 333 -5.69 -0.87 -0.34
N TYR A 334 -5.89 -1.48 -1.50
CA TYR A 334 -7.20 -1.62 -2.13
C TYR A 334 -7.63 -3.08 -2.22
N SER A 335 -8.85 -3.37 -1.79
CA SER A 335 -9.48 -4.67 -1.95
C SER A 335 -10.52 -4.64 -3.06
N ALA A 336 -10.18 -5.19 -4.23
CA ALA A 336 -11.12 -5.33 -5.34
C ALA A 336 -12.34 -6.22 -5.01
N GLN A 337 -12.17 -7.21 -4.10
CA GLN A 337 -13.25 -8.11 -3.70
C GLN A 337 -14.34 -7.39 -2.91
N HIS A 338 -13.96 -6.46 -2.04
CA HIS A 338 -14.88 -5.73 -1.16
C HIS A 338 -15.15 -4.31 -1.65
N ASP A 339 -14.46 -3.87 -2.70
CA ASP A 339 -14.40 -2.47 -3.18
C ASP A 339 -14.10 -1.48 -2.03
N ILE A 340 -13.09 -1.79 -1.23
CA ILE A 340 -12.64 -0.98 -0.10
C ILE A 340 -11.25 -0.45 -0.39
N LEU A 341 -11.06 0.85 -0.20
CA LEU A 341 -9.75 1.49 -0.14
C LEU A 341 -9.40 1.79 1.31
N VAL A 342 -8.21 1.41 1.75
CA VAL A 342 -7.66 1.80 3.05
C VAL A 342 -6.48 2.73 2.81
N THR A 343 -6.44 3.85 3.52
CA THR A 343 -5.37 4.85 3.39
C THR A 343 -4.75 5.15 4.74
N SER A 344 -3.45 5.37 4.75
CA SER A 344 -2.69 5.80 5.92
C SER A 344 -1.64 6.84 5.56
N GLY A 345 -1.19 7.60 6.56
CA GLY A 345 -0.34 8.76 6.29
C GLY A 345 0.29 9.41 7.51
N GLU A 346 0.64 10.68 7.33
CA GLU A 346 1.50 11.45 8.24
C GLU A 346 0.84 11.78 9.58
N SER A 347 -0.50 11.85 9.61
CA SER A 347 -1.24 12.16 10.84
C SER A 347 -1.55 10.93 11.69
N GLY A 348 -1.09 9.74 11.28
CA GLY A 348 -1.30 8.51 12.05
C GLY A 348 -2.74 8.02 12.03
N ILE A 349 -3.49 8.38 10.98
CA ILE A 349 -4.90 8.00 10.81
C ILE A 349 -4.99 6.84 9.83
N LEU A 350 -5.71 5.80 10.20
CA LEU A 350 -6.12 4.72 9.31
C LEU A 350 -7.57 4.96 8.88
N SER A 351 -7.78 5.34 7.62
CA SER A 351 -9.12 5.63 7.07
C SER A 351 -9.54 4.52 6.13
N VAL A 352 -10.73 3.96 6.34
CA VAL A 352 -11.33 2.93 5.50
C VAL A 352 -12.46 3.55 4.68
N TRP A 353 -12.32 3.50 3.36
CA TRP A 353 -13.22 4.07 2.39
C TRP A 353 -13.99 2.94 1.69
N GLY A 354 -15.32 3.00 1.73
CA GLY A 354 -16.21 2.02 1.10
C GLY A 354 -17.26 2.69 0.23
N ASP A 355 -17.84 1.94 -0.70
CA ASP A 355 -18.88 2.45 -1.58
C ASP A 355 -20.16 2.77 -0.79
N CYS A 356 -20.83 3.86 -1.18
CA CYS A 356 -22.07 4.33 -0.58
C CYS A 356 -23.25 3.37 -0.77
N GLN A 357 -23.14 2.35 -1.63
CA GLN A 357 -24.24 1.42 -1.95
C GLN A 357 -24.33 0.20 -1.03
N SER A 358 -23.36 -0.05 -0.16
CA SER A 358 -23.45 -1.09 0.86
C SER A 358 -23.88 -0.49 2.20
N GLU A 359 -25.09 0.07 2.29
CA GLU A 359 -25.77 0.00 3.58
C GLU A 359 -26.13 -1.47 3.80
N PRO A 360 -25.62 -2.14 4.87
CA PRO A 360 -26.19 -3.42 5.23
C PRO A 360 -27.68 -3.18 5.50
N GLU A 361 -28.56 -3.90 4.80
CA GLU A 361 -29.98 -3.91 5.12
C GLU A 361 -30.09 -4.08 6.64
N ALA A 362 -30.62 -3.05 7.31
CA ALA A 362 -30.86 -3.12 8.74
C ALA A 362 -31.64 -4.43 8.99
N PRO A 363 -31.20 -5.29 9.92
CA PRO A 363 -31.92 -6.53 10.16
C PRO A 363 -33.38 -6.15 10.44
N GLU A 364 -34.30 -6.68 9.63
CA GLU A 364 -35.73 -6.47 9.85
C GLU A 364 -35.99 -6.79 11.32
N VAL A 365 -36.23 -5.73 12.11
CA VAL A 365 -36.74 -5.87 13.46
C VAL A 365 -38.14 -6.43 13.27
N ARG A 366 -38.25 -7.76 13.23
CA ARG A 366 -39.51 -8.47 13.41
C ARG A 366 -40.04 -7.99 14.75
N LYS A 367 -40.96 -7.04 14.71
CA LYS A 367 -41.78 -6.67 15.86
C LYS A 367 -42.46 -7.96 16.31
N LEU A 368 -41.95 -8.54 17.39
CA LEU A 368 -42.66 -9.53 18.20
C LEU A 368 -43.80 -8.79 18.89
N THR A 369 -44.82 -8.44 18.14
CA THR A 369 -46.14 -8.06 18.64
C THR A 369 -47.11 -9.12 18.18
N ASP A 370 -47.88 -9.63 19.14
CA ASP A 370 -49.00 -10.58 19.00
C ASP A 370 -48.70 -12.08 19.10
N SER A 371 -48.07 -12.51 20.21
CA SER A 371 -48.37 -13.84 20.80
C SER A 371 -47.94 -14.03 22.27
N LEU A 372 -47.93 -12.98 23.09
CA LEU A 372 -47.63 -13.07 24.54
C LEU A 372 -48.84 -12.80 25.46
N SER A 373 -50.06 -12.90 24.94
CA SER A 373 -51.30 -12.72 25.70
C SER A 373 -52.02 -14.04 26.10
N LYS A 374 -51.34 -15.19 26.10
CA LYS A 374 -51.97 -16.49 26.41
C LYS A 374 -51.31 -17.32 27.51
N LEU A 375 -50.52 -16.73 28.40
CA LEU A 375 -49.93 -17.46 29.53
C LEU A 375 -50.05 -16.66 30.83
N GLN A 376 -51.26 -16.63 31.39
CA GLN A 376 -51.52 -16.56 32.82
C GLN A 376 -53.00 -16.91 33.08
N ASP A 377 -53.29 -18.16 33.42
CA ASP A 377 -54.12 -18.45 34.58
C ASP A 377 -54.05 -19.93 34.94
N GLY A 378 -53.84 -20.24 36.22
CA GLY A 378 -53.73 -21.61 36.70
C GLY A 378 -52.94 -21.77 37.99
N ARG A 379 -53.27 -20.98 39.02
CA ARG A 379 -52.82 -21.25 40.39
C ARG A 379 -53.47 -22.53 40.90
N HIS A 380 -52.66 -23.49 41.36
CA HIS A 380 -53.07 -24.42 42.41
C HIS A 380 -51.84 -24.87 43.23
N LYS A 381 -51.85 -24.55 44.53
CA LYS A 381 -51.27 -25.37 45.61
C LYS A 381 -52.37 -26.35 46.06
N PRO A 382 -52.09 -27.58 46.54
CA PRO A 382 -51.51 -27.84 47.88
C PRO A 382 -50.60 -29.11 47.89
N TYR A 383 -49.84 -29.52 48.91
CA TYR A 383 -49.78 -29.33 50.37
C TYR A 383 -48.32 -29.16 50.81
#